data_AF-A0A534XHZ7-F1
#
_entry.id   AF-A0A534XHZ7-F1
#
_cell.length_a   1.000
_cell.length_b   1.000
_cell.length_c   1.000
_cell.angle_alpha   90.00
_cell.angle_beta   90.00
_cell.angle_gamma   90.00
#
_symmetry.space_group_name_H-M   'P 1'
#
loop_
_entity.id
_entity.type
_entity.pdbx_description
1 polymer ?
#
loop_
_entity_poly.entity_id
_entity_poly.type
_entity_poly.pdbx_seq_one_letter_code
_entity_poly.pdbx_strand_id
1 'polypeptide(L)'
;MIALLENLAHQLYDVEGIIRWGGLLMLVVIIFAETGLMVGFFLPGDSLLVTAGVFSAAGHLELWTLLAAVTAAAIVGDQVGYWIGYRAGPLLFRREDSLLFKRRHLLRAHAFYERHGGKTIILARFMPIIRTFAPVVAGVGEMRYRRFVAFNVVGGFLWVWSMALLGFSLGHTIPDIDRHIHLVILVVVFLSILPGIIEFLRSRGRVADPMA
;
A
#
# COMPACT_ATOMS: atom_id res chain seq x y z
N MET A 1 -6.73 23.39 -14.57
CA MET A 1 -7.15 22.23 -13.75
C MET A 1 -6.42 20.96 -14.18
N ILE A 2 -6.44 20.59 -15.47
CA ILE A 2 -5.68 19.43 -16.01
C ILE A 2 -4.17 19.61 -15.85
N ALA A 3 -3.61 20.76 -16.24
CA ALA A 3 -2.18 21.06 -16.02
C ALA A 3 -1.76 21.15 -14.54
N LEU A 4 -2.69 21.50 -13.64
CA LEU A 4 -2.44 21.50 -12.19
C LEU A 4 -2.40 20.06 -11.67
N LEU A 5 -3.31 19.20 -12.14
CA LEU A 5 -3.31 17.76 -11.86
C LEU A 5 -2.10 17.05 -12.47
N GLU A 6 -1.68 17.43 -13.68
CA GLU A 6 -0.47 16.91 -14.33
C GLU A 6 0.79 17.35 -13.60
N ASN A 7 0.90 18.62 -13.15
CA ASN A 7 2.04 19.04 -12.33
C ASN A 7 2.01 18.42 -10.93
N LEU A 8 0.84 18.29 -10.29
CA LEU A 8 0.72 17.62 -9.00
C LEU A 8 1.07 16.13 -9.13
N ALA A 9 0.62 15.49 -10.21
CA ALA A 9 1.01 14.13 -10.56
C ALA A 9 2.52 14.07 -10.82
N HIS A 10 3.09 14.95 -11.64
CA HIS A 10 4.51 14.95 -11.96
C HIS A 10 5.40 15.18 -10.71
N GLN A 11 4.92 15.95 -9.74
CA GLN A 11 5.62 16.24 -8.48
C GLN A 11 5.42 15.15 -7.41
N LEU A 12 4.31 14.39 -7.47
CA LEU A 12 4.08 13.18 -6.66
C LEU A 12 4.72 11.92 -7.28
N TYR A 13 4.89 11.89 -8.60
CA TYR A 13 5.53 10.83 -9.39
C TYR A 13 7.01 11.08 -9.67
N ASP A 14 7.56 12.23 -9.26
CA ASP A 14 9.01 12.46 -9.22
C ASP A 14 9.61 11.68 -8.05
N VAL A 15 9.55 10.35 -8.17
CA VAL A 15 10.09 9.39 -7.20
C VAL A 15 11.60 9.64 -7.01
N GLU A 16 12.28 10.08 -8.07
CA GLU A 16 13.68 10.51 -8.02
C GLU A 16 13.85 11.77 -7.16
N GLY A 17 13.08 12.83 -7.39
CA GLY A 17 13.11 14.06 -6.58
C GLY A 17 12.73 13.81 -5.13
N ILE A 18 11.75 12.95 -4.85
CA ILE A 18 11.34 12.55 -3.50
C ILE A 18 12.48 11.84 -2.77
N ILE A 19 13.16 10.90 -3.43
CA ILE A 19 14.28 10.17 -2.85
C ILE A 19 15.54 11.04 -2.78
N ARG A 20 15.77 11.96 -3.74
CA ARG A 20 16.96 12.83 -3.78
C ARG A 20 16.87 14.03 -2.83
N TRP A 21 15.70 14.67 -2.71
CA TRP A 21 15.47 15.82 -1.82
C TRP A 21 14.99 15.40 -0.43
N GLY A 22 14.08 14.43 -0.36
CA GLY A 22 13.46 13.96 0.88
C GLY A 22 14.10 12.70 1.47
N GLY A 23 14.92 11.98 0.70
CA GLY A 23 15.67 10.82 1.16
C GLY A 23 14.79 9.70 1.71
N LEU A 24 15.37 8.97 2.65
CA LEU A 24 14.68 7.93 3.41
C LEU A 24 13.48 8.48 4.20
N LEU A 25 13.54 9.73 4.68
CA LEU A 25 12.51 10.32 5.53
C LEU A 25 11.20 10.50 4.77
N MET A 26 11.24 11.04 3.56
CA MET A 26 10.04 11.25 2.75
C MET A 26 9.42 9.92 2.32
N LEU A 27 10.26 8.93 1.99
CA LEU A 27 9.80 7.59 1.70
C LEU A 27 9.10 6.94 2.91
N VAL A 28 9.66 7.08 4.11
CA VAL A 28 9.03 6.63 5.36
C VAL A 28 7.67 7.30 5.57
N VAL A 29 7.58 8.61 5.36
CA VAL A 29 6.31 9.36 5.51
C VAL A 29 5.26 8.90 4.50
N ILE A 30 5.65 8.70 3.24
CA ILE A 30 4.73 8.25 2.18
C ILE A 30 4.22 6.85 2.49
N ILE A 31 5.10 5.90 2.80
CA ILE A 31 4.70 4.52 3.13
C ILE A 31 3.81 4.50 4.38
N PHE A 32 4.14 5.30 5.41
CA PHE A 32 3.29 5.44 6.58
C PHE A 32 1.90 6.02 6.25
N ALA A 33 1.84 7.05 5.40
CA ALA A 33 0.58 7.66 4.98
C ALA A 33 -0.27 6.71 4.14
N GLU A 34 0.36 5.94 3.25
CA GLU A 34 -0.29 4.94 2.43
C GLU A 34 -0.90 3.80 3.24
N THR A 35 -0.14 3.23 4.18
CA THR A 35 -0.62 2.11 5.01
C THR A 35 -1.57 2.58 6.10
N GLY A 36 -1.37 3.79 6.65
CA GLY A 36 -2.09 4.26 7.83
C GLY A 36 -3.35 5.09 7.60
N LEU A 37 -3.45 5.86 6.50
CA LEU A 37 -4.48 6.91 6.39
C LEU A 37 -5.71 6.55 5.55
N MET A 38 -5.80 5.35 4.97
CA MET A 38 -6.84 4.93 3.97
C MET A 38 -6.88 5.76 2.68
N VAL A 39 -6.59 7.06 2.75
CA VAL A 39 -6.60 7.97 1.61
C VAL A 39 -5.43 7.68 0.68
N GLY A 40 -4.34 7.11 1.19
CA GLY A 40 -3.13 6.87 0.41
C GLY A 40 -3.19 5.71 -0.58
N PHE A 41 -4.35 5.11 -0.88
CA PHE A 41 -4.46 4.04 -1.89
C PHE A 41 -3.97 4.44 -3.29
N PHE A 42 -3.89 5.75 -3.57
CA PHE A 42 -3.37 6.29 -4.82
C PHE A 42 -1.84 6.46 -4.82
N LEU A 43 -1.17 6.28 -3.69
CA LEU A 43 0.28 6.39 -3.58
C LEU A 43 0.94 5.10 -4.13
N PRO A 44 1.98 5.22 -4.97
CA PRO A 44 2.63 4.06 -5.58
C PRO A 44 3.68 3.44 -4.63
N GLY A 45 3.27 2.88 -3.50
CA GLY A 45 4.18 2.32 -2.49
C GLY A 45 5.08 1.20 -2.97
N ASP A 46 4.54 0.28 -3.78
CA ASP A 46 5.32 -0.81 -4.38
C ASP A 46 6.41 -0.24 -5.29
N SER A 47 6.07 0.79 -6.07
CA SER A 47 7.02 1.44 -6.96
C SER A 47 8.13 2.15 -6.17
N LEU A 48 7.75 2.87 -5.12
CA LEU A 48 8.69 3.56 -4.23
C LEU A 48 9.69 2.59 -3.59
N LEU A 49 9.22 1.43 -3.11
CA LEU A 49 10.08 0.41 -2.52
C LEU A 49 11.07 -0.17 -3.52
N VAL A 50 10.61 -0.52 -4.73
CA VAL A 50 11.47 -1.06 -5.79
C VAL A 50 12.50 -0.01 -6.22
N THR A 51 12.08 1.24 -6.45
CA THR A 51 13.00 2.31 -6.80
C THR A 51 14.01 2.59 -5.69
N ALA A 52 13.59 2.61 -4.43
CA ALA A 52 14.51 2.78 -3.31
C ALA A 52 15.54 1.64 -3.21
N GLY A 53 15.14 0.41 -3.53
CA GLY A 53 16.04 -0.73 -3.69
C GLY A 53 17.11 -0.49 -4.76
N VAL A 54 16.71 0.00 -5.94
CA VAL A 54 17.63 0.34 -7.04
C VAL A 54 18.61 1.44 -6.62
N PHE A 55 18.13 2.50 -5.95
CA PHE A 55 18.98 3.57 -5.42
C PHE A 55 19.97 3.07 -4.37
N SER A 56 19.55 2.10 -3.56
CA SER A 56 20.43 1.47 -2.58
C SER A 56 21.53 0.65 -3.27
N ALA A 57 21.22 -0.06 -4.36
CA ALA A 57 22.22 -0.78 -5.15
C ALA A 57 23.24 0.15 -5.83
N ALA A 58 22.83 1.36 -6.21
CA ALA A 58 23.70 2.42 -6.72
C ALA A 58 24.54 3.13 -5.62
N GLY A 59 24.39 2.75 -4.35
CA GLY A 59 25.14 3.31 -3.23
C GLY A 59 24.61 4.64 -2.68
N HIS A 60 23.42 5.10 -3.13
CA HIS A 60 22.81 6.32 -2.64
C HIS A 60 22.10 6.16 -1.29
N LEU A 61 21.70 4.93 -0.94
CA LEU A 61 21.01 4.59 0.30
C LEU A 61 21.59 3.31 0.91
N GLU A 62 21.78 3.31 2.23
CA GLU A 62 22.19 2.11 2.96
C GLU A 62 20.99 1.15 3.07
N LEU A 63 21.16 -0.08 2.56
CA LEU A 63 20.08 -1.05 2.39
C LEU A 63 19.44 -1.45 3.72
N TRP A 64 20.23 -1.67 4.77
CA TRP A 64 19.71 -2.12 6.06
C TRP A 64 18.88 -1.03 6.73
N THR A 65 19.30 0.23 6.63
CA THR A 65 18.61 1.41 7.13
C THR A 65 17.30 1.61 6.36
N LEU A 66 17.31 1.44 5.03
CA LEU A 66 16.10 1.45 4.20
C LEU A 66 15.12 0.37 4.66
N LEU A 67 15.56 -0.89 4.72
CA LEU A 67 14.71 -2.02 5.11
C LEU A 67 14.13 -1.83 6.51
N ALA A 68 14.95 -1.43 7.49
CA ALA A 68 14.51 -1.24 8.87
C ALA A 68 13.51 -0.09 9.00
N ALA A 69 13.84 1.08 8.47
CA ALA A 69 13.01 2.28 8.61
C ALA A 69 11.65 2.11 7.92
N VAL A 70 11.63 1.54 6.72
CA VAL A 70 10.39 1.37 5.95
C VAL A 70 9.53 0.25 6.51
N THR A 71 10.14 -0.84 6.99
CA THR A 71 9.40 -1.89 7.71
C THR A 71 8.73 -1.31 8.96
N ALA A 72 9.45 -0.47 9.72
CA ALA A 72 8.89 0.21 10.89
C ALA A 72 7.74 1.15 10.49
N ALA A 73 7.91 1.95 9.45
CA ALA A 73 6.89 2.85 8.92
C ALA A 73 5.61 2.10 8.51
N ALA A 74 5.76 1.01 7.75
CA ALA A 74 4.65 0.18 7.29
C ALA A 74 3.89 -0.43 8.48
N ILE A 75 4.61 -1.02 9.44
CA ILE A 75 4.00 -1.63 10.63
C ILE A 75 3.26 -0.58 11.46
N VAL A 76 3.87 0.58 11.73
CA VAL A 76 3.26 1.64 12.55
C VAL A 76 2.05 2.25 11.83
N GLY A 77 2.12 2.45 10.51
CA GLY A 77 0.98 2.91 9.72
C GLY A 77 -0.20 1.93 9.80
N ASP A 78 0.05 0.64 9.60
CA ASP A 78 -1.01 -0.39 9.71
C ASP A 78 -1.64 -0.43 11.12
N GLN A 79 -0.86 -0.13 12.17
CA GLN A 79 -1.39 -0.03 13.53
C GLN A 79 -2.34 1.16 13.66
N VAL A 80 -2.01 2.31 13.06
CA VAL A 80 -2.90 3.47 12.99
C VAL A 80 -4.19 3.12 12.25
N GLY A 81 -4.08 2.45 11.11
CA GLY A 81 -5.25 1.96 10.36
C GLY A 81 -6.15 1.04 11.18
N TYR A 82 -5.57 0.08 11.90
CA TYR A 82 -6.31 -0.79 12.82
C TYR A 82 -7.03 0.01 13.93
N TRP A 83 -6.34 0.97 14.54
CA TRP A 83 -6.94 1.79 15.60
C TRP A 83 -8.05 2.70 15.09
N ILE A 84 -7.90 3.26 13.88
CA ILE A 84 -8.96 4.00 13.19
C ILE A 84 -10.18 3.10 13.04
N GLY A 85 -10.00 1.88 12.51
CA GLY A 85 -11.09 0.92 12.35
C GLY A 85 -11.74 0.50 13.67
N TYR A 86 -10.92 0.19 14.68
CA TYR A 86 -11.38 -0.23 16.00
C TYR A 86 -12.16 0.87 16.72
N ARG A 87 -11.74 2.13 16.61
CA ARG A 87 -12.41 3.27 17.26
C ARG A 87 -13.64 3.76 16.48
N ALA A 88 -13.60 3.67 15.15
CA ALA A 88 -14.75 3.97 14.30
C ALA A 88 -15.84 2.90 14.39
N GLY A 89 -15.48 1.63 14.64
CA GLY A 89 -16.41 0.50 14.75
C GLY A 89 -17.61 0.78 15.67
N PRO A 90 -17.43 1.10 16.95
CA PRO A 90 -18.52 1.38 17.90
C PRO A 90 -19.41 2.57 17.52
N LEU A 91 -18.84 3.59 16.88
CA LEU A 91 -19.57 4.76 16.37
C LEU A 91 -20.45 4.39 15.15
N LEU A 92 -19.99 3.45 14.33
CA LEU A 92 -20.73 2.89 13.20
C LEU A 92 -21.82 1.90 13.66
N PHE A 93 -21.63 1.19 14.78
CA PHE A 93 -22.65 0.34 15.39
C PHE A 93 -23.80 1.12 16.05
N ARG A 94 -23.59 2.40 16.39
CA ARG A 94 -24.59 3.27 17.04
C ARG A 94 -25.48 4.06 16.07
N ARG A 95 -25.15 4.13 14.77
CA ARG A 95 -26.00 4.79 13.76
C ARG A 95 -26.87 3.77 13.05
N GLU A 96 -28.11 4.16 12.72
CA GLU A 96 -29.02 3.36 11.89
C GLU A 96 -28.35 3.02 10.54
N ASP A 97 -28.66 1.84 10.00
CA ASP A 97 -28.06 1.29 8.79
C ASP A 97 -27.99 2.35 7.67
N SER A 98 -26.79 2.77 7.28
CA SER A 98 -26.60 3.71 6.16
C SER A 98 -26.38 2.94 4.85
N LEU A 99 -26.59 3.61 3.71
CA LEU A 99 -26.38 3.05 2.36
C LEU A 99 -24.97 2.45 2.16
N LEU A 100 -23.96 2.92 2.90
CA LEU A 100 -22.56 2.46 2.83
C LEU A 100 -22.15 1.51 3.98
N PHE A 101 -22.87 1.52 5.12
CA PHE A 101 -22.51 0.74 6.31
C PHE A 101 -23.73 0.02 6.87
N LYS A 102 -23.75 -1.31 6.71
CA LYS A 102 -24.76 -2.22 7.28
C LYS A 102 -24.12 -3.11 8.32
N ARG A 103 -24.80 -3.34 9.44
CA ARG A 103 -24.34 -4.24 10.52
C ARG A 103 -23.97 -5.65 10.02
N ARG A 104 -24.62 -6.11 8.94
CA ARG A 104 -24.33 -7.39 8.26
C ARG A 104 -22.96 -7.45 7.57
N HIS A 105 -22.36 -6.32 7.21
CA HIS A 105 -20.99 -6.28 6.68
C HIS A 105 -19.95 -6.41 7.80
N LEU A 106 -20.22 -5.83 8.97
CA LEU A 106 -19.37 -5.94 10.16
C LEU A 106 -19.30 -7.38 10.67
N LEU A 107 -20.46 -8.05 10.79
CA LEU A 107 -20.54 -9.47 11.15
C LEU A 107 -19.86 -10.36 10.10
N ARG A 108 -19.96 -10.02 8.81
CA ARG A 108 -19.26 -10.73 7.74
C ARG A 108 -17.75 -10.54 7.82
N ALA A 109 -17.27 -9.33 8.07
CA ALA A 109 -15.84 -9.05 8.24
C ALA A 109 -15.28 -9.82 9.45
N HIS A 110 -15.98 -9.80 10.59
CA HIS A 110 -15.61 -10.58 11.77
C HIS A 110 -15.56 -12.08 11.48
N ALA A 111 -16.63 -12.64 10.89
CA ALA A 111 -16.67 -14.05 10.50
C ALA A 111 -15.62 -14.43 9.45
N PHE A 112 -15.28 -13.51 8.54
CA PHE A 112 -14.25 -13.71 7.53
C PHE A 112 -12.86 -13.81 8.16
N TYR A 113 -12.53 -12.93 9.11
CA TYR A 113 -11.26 -13.00 9.84
C TYR A 113 -11.18 -14.18 10.82
N GLU A 114 -12.30 -14.58 11.43
CA GLU A 114 -12.38 -15.81 12.20
C GLU A 114 -12.09 -17.05 11.33
N ARG A 115 -12.68 -17.12 10.11
CA ARG A 115 -12.51 -18.26 9.20
C ARG A 115 -11.15 -18.34 8.51
N HIS A 116 -10.66 -17.22 7.97
CA HIS A 116 -9.41 -17.20 7.18
C HIS A 116 -8.19 -16.83 8.02
N GLY A 117 -8.40 -16.35 9.26
CA GLY A 117 -7.35 -15.96 10.18
C GLY A 117 -6.58 -14.72 9.72
N GLY A 118 -5.46 -14.46 10.39
CA GLY A 118 -4.60 -13.32 10.05
C GLY A 118 -3.68 -13.57 8.84
N LYS A 119 -3.68 -14.77 8.24
CA LYS A 119 -2.98 -15.01 6.96
C LYS A 119 -3.46 -14.07 5.86
N THR A 120 -4.74 -13.69 5.92
CA THR A 120 -5.33 -12.71 5.00
C THR A 120 -4.70 -11.33 5.12
N ILE A 121 -4.20 -10.93 6.30
CA ILE A 121 -3.51 -9.65 6.49
C ILE A 121 -2.16 -9.66 5.76
N ILE A 122 -1.47 -10.80 5.73
CA ILE A 122 -0.23 -10.95 4.97
C ILE A 122 -0.52 -10.89 3.46
N LEU A 123 -1.50 -11.66 2.99
CA LEU A 123 -1.83 -11.71 1.57
C LEU A 123 -2.37 -10.36 1.05
N ALA A 124 -3.17 -9.66 1.86
CA ALA A 124 -3.71 -8.35 1.52
C ALA A 124 -2.63 -7.33 1.22
N ARG A 125 -1.43 -7.45 1.80
CA ARG A 125 -0.33 -6.50 1.55
C ARG A 125 0.23 -6.52 0.14
N PHE A 126 0.16 -7.67 -0.52
CA PHE A 126 0.58 -7.81 -1.92
C PHE A 126 -0.51 -7.33 -2.90
N MET A 127 -1.65 -6.89 -2.40
CA MET A 127 -2.77 -6.38 -3.18
C MET A 127 -2.93 -4.88 -2.90
N PRO A 128 -2.51 -3.99 -3.83
CA PRO A 128 -2.37 -2.54 -3.58
C PRO A 128 -3.62 -1.87 -2.99
N ILE A 129 -4.80 -2.22 -3.49
CA ILE A 129 -6.06 -1.66 -2.99
C ILE A 129 -6.43 -2.30 -1.65
N ILE A 130 -6.29 -3.61 -1.51
CA ILE A 130 -6.76 -4.33 -0.33
C ILE A 130 -5.89 -4.01 0.90
N ARG A 131 -4.59 -3.73 0.73
CA ARG A 131 -3.68 -3.47 1.85
C ARG A 131 -4.08 -2.26 2.68
N THR A 132 -4.61 -1.21 2.07
CA THR A 132 -4.97 0.03 2.78
C THR A 132 -6.27 -0.12 3.58
N PHE A 133 -7.16 -1.02 3.14
CA PHE A 133 -8.40 -1.32 3.85
C PHE A 133 -8.24 -2.44 4.88
N ALA A 134 -7.32 -3.38 4.67
CA ALA A 134 -7.21 -4.58 5.51
C ALA A 134 -6.99 -4.29 7.01
N PRO A 135 -6.10 -3.36 7.43
CA PRO A 135 -5.95 -2.98 8.83
C PRO A 135 -7.23 -2.41 9.44
N VAL A 136 -7.89 -1.53 8.71
CA VAL A 136 -9.12 -0.86 9.16
C VAL A 136 -10.24 -1.87 9.29
N VAL A 137 -10.44 -2.73 8.30
CA VAL A 137 -11.46 -3.78 8.31
C VAL A 137 -11.17 -4.80 9.42
N ALA A 138 -9.91 -5.09 9.72
CA ALA A 138 -9.51 -5.90 10.87
C ALA A 138 -9.84 -5.23 12.22
N GLY A 139 -9.64 -3.92 12.34
CA GLY A 139 -10.03 -3.15 13.53
C GLY A 139 -11.54 -3.07 13.73
N VAL A 140 -12.27 -2.78 12.65
CA VAL A 140 -13.74 -2.75 12.61
C VAL A 140 -14.34 -4.13 12.95
N GLY A 141 -13.71 -5.20 12.48
CA GLY A 141 -14.08 -6.58 12.79
C GLY A 141 -13.61 -7.06 14.15
N GLU A 142 -13.12 -6.18 15.05
CA GLU A 142 -12.66 -6.50 16.41
C GLU A 142 -11.68 -7.69 16.48
N MET A 143 -10.82 -7.83 15.47
CA MET A 143 -9.79 -8.87 15.47
C MET A 143 -8.86 -8.68 16.67
N ARG A 144 -8.57 -9.72 17.46
CA ARG A 144 -7.66 -9.61 18.62
C ARG A 144 -6.35 -8.90 18.25
N TYR A 145 -6.08 -7.77 18.89
CA TYR A 145 -4.91 -6.91 18.59
C TYR A 145 -3.59 -7.68 18.50
N ARG A 146 -3.29 -8.57 19.47
CA ARG A 146 -2.06 -9.39 19.44
C ARG A 146 -1.93 -10.24 18.17
N ARG A 147 -3.05 -10.77 17.68
CA ARG A 147 -3.09 -11.55 16.45
C ARG A 147 -2.84 -10.62 15.26
N PHE A 148 -3.52 -9.48 15.20
CA PHE A 148 -3.29 -8.47 14.15
C PHE A 148 -1.81 -8.07 14.08
N VAL A 149 -1.21 -7.64 15.21
CA VAL A 149 0.20 -7.22 15.25
C VAL A 149 1.14 -8.32 14.75
N ALA A 150 0.95 -9.58 15.17
CA ALA A 150 1.83 -10.67 14.73
C ALA A 150 1.83 -10.85 13.20
N PHE A 151 0.65 -10.91 12.59
CA PHE A 151 0.54 -11.02 11.13
C PHE A 151 0.93 -9.72 10.41
N ASN A 152 0.69 -8.59 11.04
CA ASN A 152 1.11 -7.27 10.57
C ASN A 152 2.64 -7.15 10.52
N VAL A 153 3.37 -7.60 11.54
CA VAL A 153 4.84 -7.57 11.51
C VAL A 153 5.37 -8.48 10.41
N VAL A 154 4.88 -9.72 10.34
CA VAL A 154 5.33 -10.70 9.35
C VAL A 154 5.06 -10.24 7.93
N GLY A 155 3.84 -9.77 7.63
CA GLY A 155 3.52 -9.30 6.30
C GLY A 155 4.29 -8.04 5.90
N GLY A 156 4.61 -7.17 6.86
CA GLY A 156 5.27 -5.89 6.59
C GLY A 156 6.72 -6.13 6.25
N PHE A 157 7.35 -7.01 7.02
CA PHE A 157 8.66 -7.54 6.72
C PHE A 157 8.69 -8.21 5.32
N LEU A 158 7.80 -9.18 5.06
CA LEU A 158 7.79 -9.89 3.77
C LEU A 158 7.58 -8.95 2.57
N TRP A 159 6.65 -8.00 2.69
CA TRP A 159 6.34 -7.06 1.61
C TRP A 159 7.50 -6.08 1.37
N VAL A 160 7.98 -5.37 2.40
CA VAL A 160 9.08 -4.40 2.27
C VAL A 160 10.34 -5.08 1.74
N TRP A 161 10.70 -6.23 2.31
CA TRP A 161 11.92 -6.92 1.93
C TRP A 161 11.84 -7.49 0.52
N SER A 162 10.71 -8.11 0.15
CA SER A 162 10.57 -8.63 -1.22
C SER A 162 10.67 -7.53 -2.27
N MET A 163 9.98 -6.40 -2.10
CA MET A 163 9.99 -5.31 -3.07
C MET A 163 11.34 -4.57 -3.11
N ALA A 164 11.91 -4.24 -1.95
CA ALA A 164 13.18 -3.53 -1.87
C ALA A 164 14.36 -4.39 -2.36
N LEU A 165 14.41 -5.68 -2.01
CA LEU A 165 15.46 -6.58 -2.50
C LEU A 165 15.32 -6.88 -3.98
N LEU A 166 14.09 -6.96 -4.50
CA LEU A 166 13.85 -7.09 -5.93
C LEU A 166 14.42 -5.86 -6.67
N GLY A 167 14.14 -4.66 -6.18
CA GLY A 167 14.74 -3.43 -6.70
C GLY A 167 16.27 -3.42 -6.60
N PHE A 168 16.82 -3.81 -5.45
CA PHE A 168 18.26 -3.88 -5.23
C PHE A 168 18.95 -4.85 -6.19
N SER A 169 18.38 -6.04 -6.38
CA SER A 169 18.91 -7.06 -7.30
C SER A 169 18.86 -6.60 -8.76
N LEU A 170 17.75 -5.97 -9.18
CA LEU A 170 17.66 -5.34 -10.51
C LEU A 170 18.73 -4.25 -10.68
N GLY A 171 18.94 -3.45 -9.63
CA GLY A 171 19.95 -2.41 -9.59
C GLY A 171 21.38 -2.93 -9.79
N HIS A 172 21.68 -4.13 -9.28
CA HIS A 172 23.00 -4.76 -9.39
C HIS A 172 23.20 -5.53 -10.70
N THR A 173 22.12 -6.05 -11.28
CA THR A 173 22.17 -6.92 -12.46
C THR A 173 22.25 -6.12 -13.77
N ILE A 174 21.71 -4.91 -13.79
CA ILE A 174 21.66 -4.05 -14.98
C ILE A 174 22.72 -2.94 -14.84
N PRO A 175 23.80 -2.96 -15.64
CA PRO A 175 24.77 -1.87 -15.69
C PRO A 175 24.11 -0.56 -16.13
N ASP A 176 24.55 0.58 -15.58
CA ASP A 176 24.05 1.94 -15.91
C ASP A 176 22.54 2.15 -15.66
N ILE A 177 21.92 1.37 -14.76
CA ILE A 177 20.51 1.52 -14.40
C ILE A 177 20.24 2.84 -13.67
N ASP A 178 21.25 3.40 -12.99
CA ASP A 178 21.23 4.71 -12.35
C ASP A 178 21.06 5.84 -13.38
N ARG A 179 21.66 5.70 -14.58
CA ARG A 179 21.47 6.66 -15.69
C ARG A 179 20.07 6.58 -16.32
N HIS A 180 19.38 5.45 -16.15
CA HIS A 180 18.04 5.19 -16.68
C HIS A 180 16.99 5.06 -15.59
N ILE A 181 17.23 5.65 -14.40
CA ILE A 181 16.29 5.63 -13.27
C ILE A 181 14.88 6.08 -13.67
N HIS A 182 14.78 7.08 -14.54
CA HIS A 182 13.52 7.58 -15.09
C HIS A 182 12.72 6.49 -15.85
N LEU A 183 13.39 5.62 -16.62
CA LEU A 183 12.75 4.50 -17.32
C LEU A 183 12.30 3.41 -16.34
N VAL A 184 13.10 3.12 -15.31
CA VAL A 184 12.72 2.17 -14.26
C VAL A 184 11.49 2.66 -13.52
N ILE A 185 11.48 3.93 -13.09
CA ILE A 185 10.32 4.56 -12.44
C ILE A 185 9.11 4.49 -13.37
N LEU A 186 9.25 4.84 -14.64
CA LEU A 186 8.15 4.78 -15.61
C LEU A 186 7.57 3.37 -15.74
N VAL A 187 8.42 2.35 -15.88
CA VAL A 187 8.00 0.95 -16.00
C VAL A 187 7.29 0.50 -14.72
N VAL A 188 7.82 0.85 -13.56
CA VAL A 188 7.26 0.39 -12.28
C VAL A 188 5.96 1.13 -11.95
N VAL A 189 5.87 2.44 -12.20
CA VAL A 189 4.62 3.21 -12.10
C VAL A 189 3.58 2.68 -13.07
N PHE A 190 3.97 2.42 -14.32
CA PHE A 190 3.09 1.84 -15.33
C PHE A 190 2.57 0.48 -14.89
N LEU A 191 3.45 -0.43 -14.43
CA LEU A 191 3.08 -1.74 -13.90
C LEU A 191 2.17 -1.66 -12.67
N SER A 192 2.33 -0.66 -11.80
CA SER A 192 1.47 -0.46 -10.63
C SER A 192 0.07 0.06 -10.99
N ILE A 193 -0.06 0.88 -12.04
CA ILE A 193 -1.35 1.43 -12.48
C ILE A 193 -2.06 0.47 -13.47
N LEU A 194 -1.32 -0.39 -14.16
CA LEU A 194 -1.81 -1.32 -15.17
C LEU A 194 -2.98 -2.21 -14.69
N PRO A 195 -2.98 -2.81 -13.48
CA PRO A 195 -4.10 -3.59 -12.98
C PRO A 195 -5.38 -2.75 -12.87
N GLY A 196 -5.26 -1.50 -12.41
CA GLY A 196 -6.38 -0.57 -12.31
C GLY A 196 -6.94 -0.19 -13.68
N ILE A 197 -6.07 0.01 -14.68
CA ILE A 197 -6.47 0.25 -16.07
C ILE A 197 -7.18 -0.97 -16.66
N ILE A 198 -6.63 -2.18 -16.47
CA ILE A 198 -7.23 -3.42 -16.96
C ILE A 198 -8.61 -3.64 -16.33
N GLU A 199 -8.76 -3.39 -15.02
CA GLU A 199 -10.05 -3.50 -14.31
C GLU A 199 -11.05 -2.43 -14.80
N PHE A 200 -10.60 -1.20 -15.07
CA PHE A 200 -11.43 -0.13 -15.63
C PHE A 200 -11.88 -0.44 -17.06
N LEU A 201 -11.00 -0.98 -17.90
CA LEU A 201 -11.33 -1.39 -19.26
C LEU A 201 -12.25 -2.63 -19.28
N ARG A 202 -12.05 -3.58 -18.38
CA ARG A 202 -12.94 -4.75 -18.21
C ARG A 202 -14.31 -4.38 -17.63
N SER A 203 -14.38 -3.41 -16.73
CA SER A 203 -15.65 -2.95 -16.16
C SER A 203 -16.48 -2.14 -17.16
N ARG A 204 -15.84 -1.43 -18.10
CA ARG A 204 -16.54 -0.85 -19.28
C ARG A 204 -17.13 -1.92 -20.22
N GLY A 205 -16.59 -3.14 -20.23
CA GLY A 205 -17.14 -4.27 -20.99
C GLY A 205 -18.30 -5.00 -20.32
N ARG A 206 -18.66 -4.69 -19.07
CA ARG A 206 -19.76 -5.32 -18.32
C ARG A 206 -20.99 -4.44 -18.13
N VAL A 207 -21.06 -3.28 -18.79
CA VAL A 207 -22.30 -2.48 -18.84
C VAL A 207 -23.13 -2.93 -20.04
N ALA A 208 -23.81 -4.07 -19.88
CA ALA A 208 -25.09 -4.41 -20.50
C ALA A 208 -25.52 -5.83 -20.08
N ASP A 209 -26.10 -5.96 -18.89
CA ASP A 209 -27.20 -6.93 -18.73
C ASP A 209 -28.24 -6.35 -17.75
N PRO A 210 -29.23 -5.60 -18.24
CA PRO A 210 -30.38 -5.22 -17.46
C PRO A 210 -31.37 -6.39 -17.44
N MET A 211 -31.32 -7.17 -16.37
CA MET A 211 -32.37 -8.10 -15.92
C MET A 211 -32.77 -9.23 -16.90
N ALA A 212 -32.30 -10.45 -16.59
CA ALA A 212 -32.99 -11.70 -16.90
C ALA A 212 -33.29 -12.45 -15.59
#